data_AF-A0A1G6Q388-F1
#
_entry.id   AF-A0A1G6Q388-F1
#
_cell.length_a   1.000
_cell.length_b   1.000
_cell.length_c   1.000
_cell.angle_alpha   90.00
_cell.angle_beta   90.00
_cell.angle_gamma   90.00
#
_symmetry.space_group_name_H-M   'P 1'
#
loop_
_entity.id
_entity.type
_entity.pdbx_description
1 polymer ?
#
loop_
_entity_poly.entity_id
_entity_poly.type
_entity_poly.pdbx_seq_one_letter_code
_entity_poly.pdbx_strand_id
1 'polypeptide(L)'
;MDYNELKRLNGLQTRINLALIHWDPIGIQNFGIFAHNVYLEYVRYIDPIIEVISERSKLEKLLLDLAADITGLDRENRKLRFEVKNLAERLMEIKKEEDAK
;
A
#
# COMPACT_ATOMS: atom_id res chain seq x y z
N MET A 1 -17.77 -4.23 -3.60
CA MET A 1 -17.10 -2.95 -3.29
C MET A 1 -17.42 -2.00 -4.43
N ASP A 2 -17.96 -0.81 -4.14
CA ASP A 2 -18.60 0.08 -5.13
C ASP A 2 -17.58 1.09 -5.68
N TYR A 3 -17.59 1.35 -6.99
CA TYR A 3 -16.72 2.31 -7.67
C TYR A 3 -16.82 3.73 -7.08
N ASN A 4 -17.90 4.00 -6.36
CA ASN A 4 -18.12 5.22 -5.60
C ASN A 4 -17.12 5.46 -4.45
N GLU A 5 -16.40 4.45 -3.96
CA GLU A 5 -15.39 4.62 -2.91
C GLU A 5 -14.15 5.36 -3.42
N LEU A 6 -13.74 5.15 -4.67
CA LEU A 6 -12.61 5.88 -5.28
C LEU A 6 -12.89 7.38 -5.40
N LYS A 7 -14.15 7.76 -5.61
CA LYS A 7 -14.57 9.18 -5.69
C LYS A 7 -14.52 9.91 -4.34
N ARG A 8 -14.37 9.19 -3.23
CA ARG A 8 -14.30 9.75 -1.87
C ARG A 8 -12.87 9.98 -1.38
N LEU A 9 -11.88 9.49 -2.11
CA LEU A 9 -10.47 9.66 -1.72
C LEU A 9 -10.07 11.12 -1.86
N ASN A 10 -9.43 11.65 -0.82
CA ASN A 10 -8.77 12.95 -0.90
C ASN A 10 -7.45 12.88 -1.69
N GLY A 11 -6.76 14.01 -1.86
CA GLY A 11 -5.52 14.09 -2.63
C GLY A 11 -4.44 13.12 -2.15
N LEU A 12 -4.19 13.09 -0.83
CA LEU A 12 -3.23 12.17 -0.21
C LEU A 12 -3.61 10.70 -0.42
N GLN A 13 -4.85 10.35 -0.09
CA GLN A 13 -5.37 8.97 -0.22
C GLN A 13 -5.27 8.48 -1.67
N THR A 14 -5.60 9.34 -2.64
CA THR A 14 -5.49 9.01 -4.08
C THR A 14 -4.04 8.69 -4.46
N ARG A 15 -3.08 9.49 -4.00
CA ARG A 15 -1.65 9.28 -4.30
C ARG A 15 -1.09 8.02 -3.65
N ILE A 16 -1.49 7.74 -2.41
CA ILE A 16 -1.16 6.49 -1.72
C ILE A 16 -1.73 5.29 -2.49
N ASN A 17 -3.01 5.35 -2.89
CA ASN A 17 -3.64 4.27 -3.65
C ASN A 17 -2.88 3.98 -4.95
N LEU A 18 -2.54 5.02 -5.71
CA LEU A 18 -1.76 4.90 -6.94
C LEU A 18 -0.37 4.28 -6.71
N ALA A 19 0.30 4.66 -5.63
CA ALA A 19 1.58 4.06 -5.26
C ALA A 19 1.42 2.57 -4.96
N LEU A 20 0.40 2.17 -4.19
CA LEU A 20 0.14 0.77 -3.87
C LEU A 20 -0.18 -0.07 -5.11
N ILE A 21 -1.02 0.46 -6.01
CA ILE A 21 -1.39 -0.22 -7.26
C ILE A 21 -0.18 -0.38 -8.19
N HIS A 22 0.57 0.70 -8.44
CA HIS A 22 1.70 0.65 -9.37
C HIS A 22 2.79 -0.31 -8.91
N TRP A 23 2.97 -0.41 -7.60
CA TRP A 23 4.09 -1.11 -7.01
C TRP A 23 3.78 -2.57 -6.70
N ASP A 24 2.50 -2.87 -6.44
CA ASP A 24 2.01 -4.20 -6.12
C ASP A 24 2.88 -4.98 -5.10
N PRO A 25 3.29 -4.34 -3.98
CA PRO A 25 4.19 -4.94 -2.97
C PRO A 25 3.68 -6.28 -2.41
N ILE A 26 2.35 -6.42 -2.44
CA ILE A 26 1.57 -7.51 -1.88
C ILE A 26 1.09 -8.46 -2.98
N GLY A 27 1.55 -8.27 -4.22
CA GLY A 27 1.33 -9.19 -5.33
C GLY A 27 -0.13 -9.36 -5.75
N ILE A 28 -1.05 -8.50 -5.30
CA ILE A 28 -2.50 -8.62 -5.54
C ILE A 28 -2.80 -8.73 -7.03
N GLN A 29 -2.05 -8.03 -7.90
CA GLN A 29 -2.26 -8.12 -9.35
C GLN A 29 -1.99 -9.52 -9.91
N ASN A 30 -1.11 -10.28 -9.25
CA ASN A 30 -0.78 -11.65 -9.64
C ASN A 30 -1.80 -12.68 -9.13
N PHE A 31 -2.72 -12.29 -8.25
CA PHE A 31 -3.81 -13.13 -7.77
C PHE A 31 -5.06 -12.90 -8.61
N GLY A 32 -5.39 -13.85 -9.50
CA GLY A 32 -6.51 -13.75 -10.45
C GLY A 32 -7.89 -13.47 -9.81
N ILE A 33 -8.04 -13.75 -8.51
CA ILE A 33 -9.24 -13.45 -7.71
C ILE A 33 -9.44 -11.94 -7.50
N PHE A 34 -8.37 -11.15 -7.55
CA PHE A 34 -8.40 -9.71 -7.36
C PHE A 34 -8.17 -8.92 -8.65
N ALA A 35 -7.79 -9.58 -9.75
CA ALA A 35 -7.45 -8.96 -11.03
C ALA A 35 -8.55 -8.03 -11.59
N HIS A 36 -9.82 -8.28 -11.25
CA HIS A 36 -10.96 -7.47 -11.68
C HIS A 36 -11.28 -6.30 -10.74
N ASN A 37 -10.57 -6.14 -9.61
CA ASN A 37 -10.84 -5.08 -8.64
C ASN A 37 -9.64 -4.61 -7.79
N VAL A 38 -8.41 -4.81 -8.28
CA VAL A 38 -7.14 -4.41 -7.63
C VAL A 38 -7.22 -2.99 -7.06
N TYR A 39 -7.77 -2.05 -7.84
CA TYR A 39 -7.93 -0.65 -7.45
C TYR A 39 -8.77 -0.44 -6.18
N LEU A 40 -9.76 -1.30 -5.93
CA LEU A 40 -10.62 -1.23 -4.74
C LEU A 40 -10.03 -2.00 -3.56
N GLU A 41 -9.30 -3.07 -3.81
CA GLU A 41 -8.68 -3.83 -2.72
C GLU A 41 -7.62 -3.00 -1.98
N TYR A 42 -6.86 -2.19 -2.71
CA TYR A 42 -5.88 -1.30 -2.09
C TYR A 42 -6.48 -0.19 -1.22
N VAL A 43 -7.73 0.22 -1.49
CA VAL A 43 -8.42 1.26 -0.71
C VAL A 43 -8.52 0.88 0.77
N ARG A 44 -8.71 -0.40 1.07
CA ARG A 44 -8.84 -0.92 2.43
C ARG A 44 -7.61 -0.70 3.31
N TYR A 45 -6.45 -0.56 2.68
CA TYR A 45 -5.18 -0.41 3.38
C TYR A 45 -4.76 1.06 3.53
N ILE A 46 -5.44 2.00 2.86
CA ILE A 46 -5.04 3.42 2.85
C ILE A 46 -5.08 4.03 4.25
N ASP A 47 -6.21 3.90 4.96
CA ASP A 47 -6.35 4.53 6.27
C ASP A 47 -5.37 3.94 7.32
N PRO A 48 -5.22 2.59 7.45
CA PRO A 48 -4.17 2.01 8.28
C PRO A 48 -2.76 2.47 7.92
N ILE A 49 -2.46 2.65 6.63
CA ILE A 49 -1.17 3.18 6.17
C ILE A 49 -0.99 4.61 6.63
N ILE A 50 -1.99 5.49 6.44
CA ILE A 50 -1.94 6.90 6.84
C ILE A 50 -1.72 7.04 8.35
N GLU A 51 -2.35 6.20 9.17
CA GLU A 51 -2.18 6.20 10.62
C GLU A 51 -0.73 5.99 11.06
N VAL A 52 0.04 5.18 10.32
CA VAL A 52 1.42 4.82 10.67
C VAL A 52 2.47 5.42 9.74
N ILE A 53 2.07 6.19 8.71
CA ILE A 53 2.95 6.64 7.62
C ILE A 53 4.14 7.47 8.10
N SER A 54 4.00 8.16 9.23
CA SER A 54 5.05 8.99 9.82
C SER A 54 6.12 8.16 10.56
N GLU A 55 5.84 6.89 10.87
CA GLU A 55 6.71 6.01 11.64
C GLU A 55 7.23 4.87 10.76
N ARG A 56 8.43 5.04 10.19
CA ARG A 56 9.02 4.10 9.21
C ARG A 56 8.95 2.63 9.64
N SER A 57 9.30 2.32 10.88
CA SER A 57 9.31 0.93 11.38
C SER A 57 7.91 0.32 11.47
N LYS A 58 6.89 1.11 11.85
CA LYS A 58 5.49 0.66 11.88
C LYS A 58 4.94 0.49 10.48
N LEU A 59 5.25 1.42 9.57
CA LEU A 59 4.85 1.35 8.18
C LEU A 59 5.45 0.13 7.47
N GLU A 60 6.76 -0.09 7.59
CA GLU A 60 7.42 -1.27 7.03
C GLU A 60 6.83 -2.57 7.60
N LYS A 61 6.55 -2.62 8.91
CA LYS A 61 5.90 -3.79 9.52
C LYS A 61 4.51 -4.03 8.95
N LEU A 62 3.65 -3.00 8.90
CA LEU A 62 2.29 -3.10 8.36
C LEU A 62 2.30 -3.62 6.92
N LEU A 63 3.14 -3.04 6.06
CA LEU A 63 3.26 -3.44 4.67
C LEU A 63 3.77 -4.88 4.51
N LEU A 64 4.70 -5.31 5.36
CA LEU A 64 5.22 -6.68 5.36
C LEU A 64 4.14 -7.68 5.79
N ASP A 65 3.37 -7.37 6.82
CA ASP A 65 2.29 -8.23 7.31
C ASP A 65 1.19 -8.37 6.24
N LEU A 66 0.78 -7.26 5.62
CA LEU A 66 -0.16 -7.28 4.49
C LEU A 66 0.36 -8.12 3.32
N ALA A 67 1.64 -7.97 2.98
CA ALA A 67 2.24 -8.71 1.89
C ALA A 67 2.30 -10.21 2.17
N ALA A 68 2.73 -10.59 3.37
CA ALA A 68 2.82 -11.99 3.78
C ALA A 68 1.45 -12.66 3.80
N ASP A 69 0.42 -11.98 4.33
CA ASP A 69 -0.93 -12.52 4.43
C ASP A 69 -1.57 -12.76 3.05
N ILE A 70 -1.27 -11.91 2.07
CA ILE A 70 -1.83 -12.02 0.70
C ILE A 70 -1.03 -12.97 -0.16
N THR A 71 0.30 -12.84 -0.15
CA THR A 71 1.16 -13.63 -1.04
C THR A 71 1.44 -15.03 -0.50
N GLY A 72 1.24 -15.26 0.80
CA GLY A 72 1.70 -16.46 1.50
C GLY A 72 3.23 -16.56 1.58
N LEU A 73 3.96 -15.51 1.19
CA LEU A 73 5.43 -15.49 1.26
C LEU A 73 5.90 -15.29 2.70
N ASP A 74 7.07 -15.87 2.99
CA ASP A 74 7.74 -15.69 4.26
C ASP A 74 8.11 -14.21 4.49
N ARG A 75 7.86 -13.71 5.70
CA ARG A 75 8.26 -12.38 6.19
C ARG A 75 9.79 -12.17 6.16
N GLU A 76 10.58 -13.24 6.10
CA GLU A 76 12.05 -13.20 5.94
C GLU A 76 12.50 -13.21 4.48
N ASN A 77 11.57 -13.28 3.52
CA ASN A 77 11.91 -13.21 2.10
C ASN A 77 12.62 -11.88 1.79
N ARG A 78 13.91 -11.97 1.42
CA ARG A 78 14.76 -10.79 1.17
C ARG A 78 14.21 -9.89 0.09
N LYS A 79 13.64 -10.47 -0.98
CA LYS A 79 13.02 -9.69 -2.05
C LYS A 79 11.83 -8.93 -1.49
N LEU A 80 10.92 -9.61 -0.79
CA LEU A 80 9.75 -8.97 -0.19
C LEU A 80 10.13 -7.83 0.77
N ARG A 81 11.13 -8.02 1.63
CA ARG A 81 11.61 -6.98 2.55
C ARG A 81 12.22 -5.79 1.82
N PHE A 82 13.03 -6.04 0.79
CA PHE A 82 13.58 -4.97 -0.03
C PHE A 82 12.46 -4.20 -0.72
N GLU A 83 11.44 -4.92 -1.21
CA GLU A 83 10.31 -4.29 -1.82
C GLU A 83 9.59 -3.39 -0.77
N VAL A 84 9.12 -3.96 0.33
CA VAL A 84 8.44 -3.21 1.40
C VAL A 84 9.18 -1.94 1.85
N LYS A 85 10.52 -1.98 1.93
CA LYS A 85 11.35 -0.82 2.28
C LYS A 85 11.22 0.33 1.27
N ASN A 86 11.32 0.04 -0.03
CA ASN A 86 11.22 1.08 -1.06
C ASN A 86 9.82 1.69 -1.12
N LEU A 87 8.78 0.87 -0.91
CA LEU A 87 7.42 1.37 -0.83
C LEU A 87 7.22 2.27 0.38
N ALA A 88 7.69 1.85 1.56
CA ALA A 88 7.59 2.65 2.77
C ALA A 88 8.24 4.03 2.56
N GLU A 89 9.43 4.06 1.93
CA GLU A 89 10.11 5.29 1.57
C GLU A 89 9.27 6.17 0.64
N ARG A 90 8.69 5.59 -0.41
CA ARG A 90 7.83 6.32 -1.35
C ARG A 90 6.57 6.89 -0.69
N LEU A 91 5.93 6.13 0.20
CA LEU A 91 4.74 6.59 0.92
C LEU A 91 5.08 7.74 1.87
N MET A 92 6.21 7.66 2.58
CA MET A 92 6.69 8.74 3.42
C MET A 92 7.00 10.02 2.63
N GLU A 93 7.56 9.90 1.43
CA GLU A 93 7.75 11.04 0.51
C GLU A 93 6.42 11.67 0.11
N ILE A 94 5.44 10.85 -0.29
CA ILE A 94 4.09 11.33 -0.66
C ILE A 94 3.47 12.13 0.50
N LYS A 95 3.60 11.64 1.75
CA LYS A 95 3.12 12.36 2.92
C LYS A 95 3.84 13.69 3.13
N LYS A 96 5.17 13.72 3.02
CA LYS A 96 5.96 14.96 3.14
C LYS A 96 5.60 15.99 2.08
N GLU A 97 5.42 15.55 0.83
CA GLU A 97 5.02 16.43 -0.27
C GLU A 97 3.61 17.00 -0.06
N GLU A 98 2.72 16.25 0.60
CA GLU A 98 1.39 16.73 0.95
C GLU A 98 1.40 17.70 2.13
N ASP A 99 2.22 17.44 3.15
CA ASP A 99 2.38 18.33 4.31
C ASP A 99 3.05 19.66 3.97
N ALA A 100 3.77 19.71 2.84
CA ALA A 100 4.45 20.90 2.34
C ALA A 100 3.57 21.80 1.45
N LYS A 101 2.35 21.39 1.13
CA LYS A 101 1.37 22.19 0.36
C LYS A 101 0.52 23.05 1.28
#